data_AF-A0A957AP69-F1
#
_entry.id   AF-A0A957AP69-F1
#
_cell.length_a   1.000
_cell.length_b   1.000
_cell.length_c   1.000
_cell.angle_alpha   90.00
_cell.angle_beta   90.00
_cell.angle_gamma   90.00
#
_symmetry.space_group_name_H-M   'P 1'
#
loop_
_entity.id
_entity.type
_entity.pdbx_description
1 polymer ?
#
loop_
_entity_poly.entity_id
_entity_poly.type
_entity_poly.pdbx_seq_one_letter_code
_entity_poly.pdbx_strand_id
1 'polypeptide(L)'
;MGRTLATANQIILDEQTAFAEFRRALRREDQRAFDALFAAARKHTAAISQAGHALPFESILLAMLLEQARELEHLRMLLEE
;
A
#
# COMPACT_ATOMS: atom_id res chain seq x y z
N MET A 1 22.37 -21.99 -4.50
CA MET A 1 22.01 -20.68 -5.10
C MET A 1 21.06 -19.99 -4.14
N GLY A 2 21.54 -19.00 -3.38
CA GLY A 2 20.75 -18.33 -2.35
C GLY A 2 19.53 -17.65 -2.97
N ARG A 3 18.35 -17.82 -2.36
CA ARG A 3 17.13 -17.15 -2.77
C ARG A 3 17.36 -15.65 -2.63
N THR A 4 17.45 -14.93 -3.76
CA THR A 4 17.44 -13.46 -3.74
C THR A 4 16.18 -13.03 -3.00
N LEU A 5 16.33 -12.34 -1.87
CA LEU A 5 15.19 -11.82 -1.13
C LEU A 5 14.42 -10.85 -2.03
N ALA A 6 13.12 -11.03 -2.14
CA ALA A 6 12.27 -10.13 -2.92
C ALA A 6 12.36 -8.72 -2.33
N THR A 7 12.51 -7.72 -3.20
CA THR A 7 12.50 -6.32 -2.76
C THR A 7 11.10 -5.92 -2.31
N ALA A 8 10.96 -4.92 -1.43
CA ALA A 8 9.64 -4.40 -1.08
C ALA A 8 8.81 -3.97 -2.30
N ASN A 9 9.44 -3.44 -3.35
CA ASN A 9 8.74 -3.11 -4.59
C ASN A 9 8.18 -4.34 -5.33
N GLN A 10 8.93 -5.45 -5.32
CA GLN A 10 8.48 -6.71 -5.90
C GLN A 10 7.33 -7.29 -5.09
N ILE A 11 7.46 -7.32 -3.77
CA ILE A 11 6.40 -7.76 -2.85
C ILE A 11 5.12 -6.96 -3.09
N ILE A 12 5.20 -5.62 -3.15
CA ILE A 12 4.03 -4.76 -3.40
C ILE A 12 3.38 -5.09 -4.75
N LEU A 13 4.19 -5.34 -5.78
CA LEU A 13 3.68 -5.70 -7.11
C LEU A 13 3.00 -7.08 -7.11
N ASP A 14 3.60 -8.06 -6.42
CA ASP A 14 3.08 -9.41 -6.30
C ASP A 14 1.74 -9.42 -5.56
N GLU A 15 1.66 -8.71 -4.44
CA GLU A 15 0.40 -8.52 -3.69
C GLU A 15 -0.64 -7.78 -4.54
N GLN A 16 -0.27 -6.68 -5.21
CA GLN A 16 -1.20 -5.96 -6.11
C GLN A 16 -1.76 -6.86 -7.22
N THR A 17 -0.92 -7.75 -7.76
CA THR A 17 -1.29 -8.72 -8.79
C THR A 17 -2.20 -9.81 -8.22
N ALA A 18 -1.93 -10.29 -7.00
CA ALA A 18 -2.78 -11.27 -6.33
C ALA A 18 -4.21 -10.75 -6.11
N PHE A 19 -4.38 -9.44 -5.91
CA PHE A 19 -5.68 -8.78 -5.79
C PHE A 19 -6.28 -8.31 -7.14
N ALA A 20 -5.77 -8.76 -8.30
CA ALA A 20 -6.29 -8.33 -9.60
C ALA A 20 -7.79 -8.64 -9.81
N GLU A 21 -8.25 -9.82 -9.39
CA GLU A 21 -9.68 -10.19 -9.51
C GLU A 21 -10.56 -9.37 -8.56
N PHE A 22 -10.08 -9.11 -7.33
CA PHE A 22 -10.75 -8.21 -6.39
C PHE A 22 -10.90 -6.81 -7.02
N ARG A 23 -9.81 -6.26 -7.55
CA ARG A 23 -9.82 -4.96 -8.24
C ARG A 23 -10.80 -4.96 -9.42
N ARG A 24 -10.87 -6.03 -10.21
CA ARG A 24 -11.81 -6.14 -11.35
C ARG A 24 -13.27 -6.11 -10.92
N ALA A 25 -13.60 -6.66 -9.76
CA ALA A 25 -14.95 -6.66 -9.21
C ALA A 25 -15.40 -5.29 -8.66
N LEU A 26 -14.46 -4.37 -8.40
CA LEU A 26 -14.75 -3.01 -7.92
C LEU A 26 -15.36 -2.12 -9.02
N ARG A 27 -16.15 -1.13 -8.60
CA ARG A 27 -16.60 -0.05 -9.50
C ARG A 27 -15.41 0.77 -10.00
N ARG A 28 -15.58 1.53 -11.09
CA ARG A 28 -14.46 2.24 -11.74
C ARG A 28 -13.85 3.32 -10.84
N GLU A 29 -14.67 3.97 -10.01
CA GLU A 29 -14.24 4.91 -8.98
C GLU A 29 -13.38 4.22 -7.91
N ASP A 30 -13.82 3.07 -7.42
CA ASP A 30 -13.14 2.29 -6.39
C ASP A 30 -11.85 1.65 -6.91
N GLN A 31 -11.80 1.27 -8.19
CA GLN A 31 -10.57 0.79 -8.83
C GLN A 31 -9.45 1.83 -8.78
N ARG A 32 -9.77 3.12 -9.00
CA ARG A 32 -8.78 4.19 -8.93
C ARG A 32 -8.29 4.40 -7.50
N ALA A 33 -9.20 4.36 -6.53
CA ALA A 33 -8.84 4.45 -5.11
C ALA A 33 -7.95 3.27 -4.71
N PHE A 34 -8.29 2.06 -5.14
CA PHE A 34 -7.49 0.85 -4.93
C PHE A 34 -6.08 0.98 -5.50
N ASP A 35 -5.93 1.43 -6.75
CA ASP A 35 -4.60 1.65 -7.36
C ASP A 35 -3.80 2.71 -6.60
N ALA A 36 -4.46 3.77 -6.13
CA ALA A 36 -3.84 4.82 -5.34
C ALA A 36 -3.33 4.30 -3.99
N LEU A 37 -4.02 3.34 -3.34
CA LEU A 37 -3.54 2.72 -2.11
C LEU A 37 -2.20 2.01 -2.32
N PHE A 38 -2.09 1.18 -3.36
CA PHE A 38 -0.82 0.49 -3.68
C PHE A 38 0.28 1.47 -4.07
N ALA A 39 -0.06 2.54 -4.80
CA ALA A 39 0.90 3.61 -5.10
C ALA A 39 1.38 4.33 -3.83
N ALA A 40 0.50 4.58 -2.86
CA ALA A 40 0.83 5.20 -1.59
C ALA A 40 1.74 4.31 -0.74
N ALA A 41 1.48 2.99 -0.70
CA ALA A 41 2.33 2.03 0.02
C ALA A 41 3.78 2.02 -0.47
N ARG A 42 4.05 2.28 -1.77
CA ARG A 42 5.41 2.36 -2.32
C ARG A 42 6.25 3.50 -1.74
N LYS A 43 5.64 4.49 -1.09
CA LYS A 43 6.39 5.54 -0.36
C LYS A 43 7.08 5.00 0.90
N HIS A 44 6.69 3.81 1.37
CA HIS A 44 7.13 3.19 2.62
C HIS A 44 7.95 1.92 2.40
N THR A 45 8.60 1.74 1.24
CA THR A 45 9.37 0.53 0.91
C THR A 45 10.47 0.20 1.93
N ALA A 46 11.11 1.20 2.53
CA ALA A 46 12.10 1.01 3.59
C ALA A 46 11.47 0.40 4.85
N ALA A 47 10.33 0.94 5.30
CA ALA A 47 9.61 0.43 6.47
C ALA A 47 9.09 -1.00 6.22
N ILE A 48 8.53 -1.25 5.04
CA ILE A 48 8.07 -2.59 4.61
C ILE A 48 9.24 -3.59 4.59
N SER A 49 10.41 -3.19 4.10
CA SER A 49 11.59 -4.06 4.08
C SER A 49 12.11 -4.39 5.48
N GLN A 50 11.91 -3.49 6.44
CA GLN A 50 12.39 -3.65 7.82
C GLN A 50 11.42 -4.45 8.71
N ALA A 51 10.15 -4.57 8.31
CA ALA A 51 9.09 -5.26 9.05
C ALA A 51 9.21 -6.80 8.96
N GLY A 52 10.37 -7.34 9.37
CA GLY A 52 10.72 -8.77 9.21
C GLY A 52 9.89 -9.75 10.03
N HIS A 53 9.02 -9.28 10.94
CA HIS A 53 8.12 -10.13 11.73
C HIS A 53 6.69 -10.20 11.15
N ALA A 54 6.31 -9.27 10.27
CA ALA A 54 4.94 -9.14 9.76
C ALA A 54 4.81 -9.90 8.44
N LEU A 55 3.59 -10.32 8.10
CA LEU A 55 3.32 -10.76 6.74
C LEU A 55 3.52 -9.56 5.80
N PRO A 56 4.06 -9.77 4.59
CA PRO A 56 4.37 -8.66 3.70
C PRO A 56 3.15 -7.78 3.39
N PHE A 57 1.98 -8.39 3.22
CA PHE A 57 0.72 -7.68 3.02
C PHE A 57 0.30 -6.83 4.24
N GLU A 58 0.53 -7.28 5.47
CA GLU A 58 0.20 -6.50 6.68
C GLU A 58 1.01 -5.20 6.74
N SER A 59 2.29 -5.27 6.36
CA SER A 59 3.16 -4.08 6.30
C SER A 59 2.71 -3.11 5.21
N ILE A 60 2.21 -3.63 4.09
CA ILE A 60 1.63 -2.85 3.01
C ILE A 60 0.35 -2.16 3.48
N LEU A 61 -0.55 -2.88 4.17
CA LEU A 61 -1.78 -2.32 4.73
C LEU A 61 -1.47 -1.21 5.74
N LEU A 62 -0.50 -1.40 6.62
CA LEU A 62 -0.07 -0.37 7.57
C LEU A 62 0.43 0.88 6.84
N ALA A 63 1.22 0.72 5.77
CA ALA A 63 1.68 1.84 4.96
C ALA A 63 0.51 2.59 4.28
N MET A 64 -0.49 1.86 3.77
CA MET A 64 -1.70 2.45 3.19
C MET A 64 -2.48 3.25 4.23
N LEU A 65 -2.71 2.67 5.41
CA LEU A 65 -3.43 3.31 6.52
C LEU A 65 -2.70 4.57 7.00
N LEU A 66 -1.36 4.53 7.06
CA LEU A 66 -0.54 5.68 7.46
C LEU A 66 -0.69 6.85 6.48
N GLU A 67 -0.67 6.58 5.17
CA GLU A 67 -0.88 7.61 4.15
C GLU A 67 -2.31 8.18 4.21
N GLN A 68 -3.32 7.34 4.45
CA GLN A 68 -4.69 7.80 4.65
C GLN A 68 -4.85 8.66 5.89
N ALA A 69 -4.23 8.29 7.02
CA ALA A 69 -4.25 9.09 8.24
C ALA A 69 -3.62 10.47 8.02
N ARG A 70 -2.51 10.53 7.27
CA ARG A 70 -1.87 11.81 6.91
C ARG A 70 -2.77 12.68 6.04
N GLU A 71 -3.44 12.09 5.05
CA GLU A 71 -4.37 12.82 4.19
C GLU A 71 -5.57 13.36 4.98
N LEU A 72 -6.14 12.55 5.89
CA LEU A 72 -7.23 12.99 6.76
C LEU A 72 -6.81 14.16 7.65
N GLU A 73 -5.62 14.11 8.22
CA GLU A 73 -5.09 15.22 9.02
C GLU A 73 -4.87 16.48 8.18
N HIS A 74 -4.35 16.32 6.96
CA HIS A 74 -4.20 17.44 6.04
C HIS A 74 -5.53 18.10 5.68
N LEU A 75 -6.54 17.30 5.36
CA LEU A 75 -7.88 17.79 5.06
C LEU A 75 -8.54 18.48 6.27
N ARG A 76 -8.30 18.00 7.50
CA ARG A 76 -8.78 18.66 8.72
C ARG A 76 -8.16 20.04 8.88
N MET A 77 -6.85 20.16 8.72
CA MET A 77 -6.17 21.46 8.80
C MET A 77 -6.74 22.47 7.79
N LEU A 78 -6.99 22.04 6.55
CA LEU A 78 -7.56 22.91 5.51
C LEU A 78 -9.02 23.32 5.77
N LEU A 79 -9.77 22.60 6.60
CA LEU A 79 -11.14 22.94 6.99
C LEU A 79 -11.17 23.85 8.23
N GLU A 80 -10.11 23.85 9.04
CA GLU A 80 -9.97 24.68 10.23
C GLU A 80 -9.37 26.06 9.93
N GLU A 81 -8.72 26.24 8.77
CA GLU A 81 -8.27 27.52 8.19
C GLU A 81 -9.38 28.24 7.40
#